data_AF-A0A934YS03-F1
#
_entry.id   AF-A0A934YS03-F1
#
_cell.length_a   1.000
_cell.length_b   1.000
_cell.length_c   1.000
_cell.angle_alpha   90.00
_cell.angle_beta   90.00
_cell.angle_gamma   90.00
#
_symmetry.space_group_name_H-M   'P 1'
#
loop_
_entity.id
_entity.type
_entity.pdbx_description
1 polymer ?
#
loop_
_entity_poly.entity_id
_entity_poly.type
_entity_poly.pdbx_seq_one_letter_code
_entity_poly.pdbx_strand_id
1 'polypeptide(L)'
;MRRAQEICSVCGLDPVVGSASRPSRIVAQSAAMQAVLSRAHRFADASAPVVILGESGTGKEVVARALHGSSSRRDAPFVAVNVAALPAELLESELFGHARGAFTGAATAKQGLFEVAHGGTLFLDEVAEMPLPLQAKLLRVLQDGEIRRVGETHSFGVDARVVCATHRDLAGLVERGLFREDLYYRLNVLRLRVPPLRARPEDVLPLARTFLAHEGKGQLAFTAAAKNALARHTWPGNVRELSSAVKHGIALARDGVIDVEHLPEELMTPRSSEPPAARAATPDLRTLAEVERAHILHVVEACGGSQVEAARLLGIGRSTLWRKLRE
;
A
#
# COMPACT_ATOMS: atom_id res chain seq x y z
N MET A 1 2.70 -38.49 9.50
CA MET A 1 3.06 -38.06 10.88
C MET A 1 2.89 -36.55 10.98
N ARG A 2 1.92 -36.09 11.76
CA ARG A 2 1.56 -34.67 11.92
C ARG A 2 2.71 -33.98 12.68
N ARG A 3 3.33 -32.94 12.09
CA ARG A 3 4.25 -32.07 12.82
C ARG A 3 3.42 -31.25 13.81
N ALA A 4 3.69 -31.42 15.10
CA ALA A 4 3.13 -30.61 16.15
C ALA A 4 3.53 -29.14 15.93
N GLN A 5 2.54 -28.27 15.80
CA GLN A 5 2.74 -26.82 15.87
C GLN A 5 3.06 -26.49 17.32
N GLU A 6 4.31 -26.16 17.61
CA GLU A 6 4.73 -25.69 18.93
C GLU A 6 4.29 -24.23 19.11
N ILE A 7 3.11 -24.08 19.72
CA ILE A 7 2.58 -22.80 20.20
C ILE A 7 3.48 -22.33 21.35
N CYS A 8 3.87 -21.05 21.35
CA CYS A 8 4.62 -20.45 22.45
C CYS A 8 3.78 -20.49 23.75
N SER A 9 4.26 -21.24 24.75
CA SER A 9 3.56 -21.48 26.03
C SER A 9 3.44 -20.25 26.95
N VAL A 10 4.05 -19.13 26.58
CA VAL A 10 4.09 -17.91 27.40
C VAL A 10 3.11 -16.84 26.90
N CYS A 11 2.85 -16.74 25.59
CA CYS A 11 1.98 -15.70 25.01
C CYS A 11 0.84 -16.23 24.13
N GLY A 12 0.80 -17.53 23.81
CA GLY A 12 -0.27 -18.12 22.98
C GLY A 12 -0.33 -17.59 21.54
N LEU A 13 0.67 -16.81 21.11
CA LEU A 13 0.76 -16.25 19.77
C LEU A 13 1.58 -17.19 18.88
N ASP A 14 1.00 -17.54 17.73
CA ASP A 14 1.70 -18.21 16.64
C ASP A 14 2.85 -17.30 16.18
N PRO A 15 4.11 -17.77 16.10
CA PRO A 15 5.16 -16.98 15.47
C PRO A 15 4.71 -16.72 14.04
N VAL A 16 4.46 -15.45 13.69
CA VAL A 16 4.09 -15.01 12.34
C VAL A 16 5.32 -15.12 11.43
N VAL A 17 5.87 -16.32 11.31
CA VAL A 17 6.70 -16.73 10.19
C VAL A 17 5.69 -17.12 9.12
N GLY A 18 5.37 -16.16 8.25
CA GLY A 18 4.48 -16.41 7.11
C GLY A 18 4.99 -17.60 6.31
N SER A 19 4.39 -18.77 6.54
CA SER A 19 4.68 -19.98 5.77
C SER A 19 4.47 -19.67 4.28
N ALA A 20 5.37 -20.17 3.44
CA ALA A 20 5.43 -19.90 2.02
C ALA A 20 4.06 -20.05 1.34
N SER A 21 3.35 -18.94 1.16
CA SER A 21 2.27 -18.88 0.18
C SER A 21 2.92 -18.98 -1.19
N ARG A 22 2.47 -19.92 -2.01
CA ARG A 22 2.84 -19.99 -3.43
C ARG A 22 2.75 -18.58 -4.01
N PRO A 23 3.69 -18.13 -4.86
CA PRO A 23 3.66 -16.78 -5.39
C PRO A 23 2.31 -16.57 -6.06
N SER A 24 1.48 -15.73 -5.44
CA SER A 24 0.31 -15.17 -6.11
C SER A 24 0.84 -14.51 -7.38
N ARG A 25 0.29 -14.92 -8.52
CA ARG A 25 0.71 -14.41 -9.84
C ARG A 25 0.73 -12.88 -9.76
N ILE A 26 1.92 -12.29 -9.92
CA ILE A 26 2.07 -10.84 -9.87
C ILE A 26 1.28 -10.24 -11.02
N VAL A 27 0.39 -9.31 -10.68
CA VAL A 27 -0.41 -8.57 -11.66
C VAL A 27 0.32 -7.28 -12.02
N ALA A 28 0.68 -7.15 -13.30
CA ALA A 28 1.32 -5.96 -13.87
C ALA A 28 1.03 -5.83 -15.37
N GLN A 29 -0.11 -5.25 -15.70
CA GLN A 29 -0.50 -4.83 -17.05
C GLN A 29 -0.08 -3.39 -17.35
N SER A 30 -0.02 -2.52 -16.34
CA SER A 30 0.44 -1.14 -16.52
C SER A 30 1.92 -1.07 -16.87
N ALA A 31 2.29 -0.18 -17.79
CA ALA A 31 3.69 0.07 -18.15
C ALA A 31 4.52 0.52 -16.94
N ALA A 32 3.91 1.31 -16.04
CA ALA A 32 4.56 1.77 -14.81
C ALA A 32 4.95 0.60 -13.90
N MET A 33 4.05 -0.37 -13.68
CA MET A 33 4.37 -1.53 -12.85
C MET A 33 5.34 -2.50 -13.55
N GLN A 34 5.23 -2.67 -14.87
CA GLN A 34 6.18 -3.47 -15.65
C GLN A 34 7.61 -2.91 -15.58
N ALA A 35 7.77 -1.58 -15.61
CA ALA A 35 9.06 -0.94 -15.45
C ALA A 35 9.68 -1.22 -14.06
N VAL A 36 8.85 -1.24 -13.01
CA VAL A 36 9.30 -1.62 -11.65
C VAL A 36 9.77 -3.07 -11.61
N LEU A 37 9.00 -4.01 -12.17
CA LEU A 37 9.38 -5.42 -12.21
C LEU A 37 10.62 -5.68 -13.06
N SER A 38 10.75 -5.01 -14.21
CA SER A 38 11.96 -5.07 -15.04
C SER A 38 13.20 -4.59 -14.29
N ARG A 39 13.07 -3.50 -13.52
CA ARG A 39 14.16 -2.99 -12.68
C ARG A 39 14.46 -3.92 -11.51
N ALA A 40 13.44 -4.48 -10.87
CA ALA A 40 13.61 -5.48 -9.82
C ALA A 40 14.37 -6.71 -10.35
N HIS A 41 14.03 -7.18 -11.56
CA HIS A 41 14.74 -8.28 -12.20
C HIS A 41 16.22 -7.97 -12.43
N ARG A 42 16.57 -6.77 -12.91
CA ARG A 42 17.98 -6.34 -13.03
C ARG A 42 18.71 -6.26 -11.69
N PHE A 43 17.99 -5.99 -10.62
CA PHE A 43 18.55 -5.93 -9.27
C PHE A 43 18.62 -7.31 -8.61
N ALA A 44 18.06 -8.36 -9.21
CA ALA A 44 17.84 -9.63 -8.52
C ALA A 44 19.13 -10.28 -8.02
N ASP A 45 20.23 -10.25 -8.77
CA ASP A 45 21.51 -10.84 -8.37
C ASP A 45 22.49 -9.86 -7.71
N ALA A 46 22.10 -8.60 -7.52
CA ALA A 46 22.94 -7.66 -6.78
C ALA A 46 22.95 -8.02 -5.29
N SER A 47 24.14 -8.05 -4.68
CA SER A 47 24.30 -8.22 -3.22
C SER A 47 23.91 -6.98 -2.43
N ALA A 48 23.87 -5.81 -3.08
CA ALA A 48 23.53 -4.55 -2.46
C ALA A 48 22.09 -4.53 -1.92
N PRO A 49 21.84 -3.79 -0.82
CA PRO A 49 20.49 -3.59 -0.29
C PRO A 49 19.57 -2.91 -1.31
N VAL A 50 18.28 -3.26 -1.26
CA VAL A 50 17.24 -2.65 -2.10
C VAL A 50 16.21 -1.97 -1.22
N VAL A 51 15.97 -0.68 -1.45
CA VAL A 51 14.88 0.10 -0.85
C VAL A 51 13.69 0.16 -1.81
N ILE A 52 12.52 -0.27 -1.32
CA ILE A 52 11.24 -0.22 -2.02
C ILE A 52 10.40 0.92 -1.43
N LEU A 53 10.24 1.98 -2.21
CA LEU A 53 9.44 3.15 -1.86
C LEU A 53 8.03 3.03 -2.42
N GLY A 54 7.04 3.47 -1.66
CA GLY A 54 5.66 3.54 -2.16
C GLY A 54 4.66 3.71 -1.03
N GLU A 55 3.50 4.25 -1.37
CA GLU A 55 2.39 4.44 -0.43
C GLU A 55 2.00 3.13 0.27
N SER A 56 1.34 3.24 1.42
CA SER A 56 0.79 2.08 2.11
C SER A 56 -0.23 1.36 1.21
N GLY A 57 -0.23 0.03 1.25
CA GLY A 57 -1.15 -0.79 0.46
C GLY A 57 -0.81 -0.89 -1.04
N THR A 58 0.34 -0.39 -1.52
CA THR A 58 0.73 -0.50 -2.95
C THR A 58 1.24 -1.89 -3.38
N GLY A 59 1.52 -2.79 -2.43
CA GLY A 59 2.08 -4.12 -2.71
C GLY A 59 3.61 -4.18 -2.72
N LYS A 60 4.28 -3.40 -1.86
CA LYS A 60 5.75 -3.39 -1.71
C LYS A 60 6.32 -4.79 -1.42
N GLU A 61 5.67 -5.57 -0.57
CA GLU A 61 6.07 -6.95 -0.27
C GLU A 61 6.01 -7.86 -1.51
N VAL A 62 5.00 -7.69 -2.37
CA VAL A 62 4.90 -8.46 -3.63
C VAL A 62 6.10 -8.17 -4.53
N VAL A 63 6.55 -6.92 -4.59
CA VAL A 63 7.77 -6.53 -5.33
C VAL A 63 9.03 -7.12 -4.68
N ALA A 64 9.11 -7.15 -3.35
CA ALA A 64 10.22 -7.78 -2.64
C ALA A 64 10.29 -9.30 -2.92
N ARG A 65 9.14 -9.99 -2.94
CA ARG A 65 9.05 -11.40 -3.30
C ARG A 65 9.41 -11.64 -4.77
N ALA A 66 9.01 -10.75 -5.67
CA ALA A 66 9.39 -10.80 -7.08
C ALA A 66 10.91 -10.70 -7.28
N LEU A 67 11.53 -9.76 -6.56
CA LEU A 67 12.97 -9.53 -6.53
C LEU A 67 13.70 -10.79 -6.05
N HIS A 68 13.27 -11.35 -4.93
CA HIS A 68 13.84 -12.58 -4.37
C HIS A 68 13.67 -13.78 -5.32
N GLY A 69 12.46 -14.01 -5.82
CA GLY A 69 12.16 -15.13 -6.73
C GLY A 69 12.88 -15.04 -8.09
N SER A 70 13.36 -13.85 -8.47
CA SER A 70 14.16 -13.63 -9.67
C SER A 70 15.67 -13.80 -9.43
N SER A 71 16.11 -14.03 -8.19
CA SER A 71 17.53 -14.06 -7.83
C SER A 71 18.11 -15.47 -7.80
N SER A 72 19.44 -15.55 -7.76
CA SER A 72 20.22 -16.73 -7.38
C SER A 72 19.85 -17.30 -6.00
N ARG A 73 19.23 -16.50 -5.12
CA ARG A 73 18.75 -16.91 -3.79
C ARG A 73 17.27 -17.35 -3.77
N ARG A 74 16.60 -17.51 -4.92
CA ARG A 74 15.16 -17.82 -4.99
C ARG A 74 14.70 -19.08 -4.24
N ASP A 75 15.61 -20.05 -4.07
CA ASP A 75 15.34 -21.32 -3.40
C ASP A 75 15.77 -21.27 -1.90
N ALA A 76 16.37 -20.15 -1.48
CA ALA A 76 16.78 -19.88 -0.10
C ALA A 76 15.68 -19.15 0.70
N PRO A 77 15.80 -19.03 2.03
CA PRO A 77 14.76 -18.39 2.84
C PRO A 77 14.46 -16.95 2.44
N PHE A 78 13.16 -16.62 2.34
CA PHE A 78 12.66 -15.24 2.33
C PHE A 78 11.97 -14.97 3.67
N VAL A 79 12.63 -14.22 4.54
CA VAL A 79 12.13 -13.89 5.88
C VAL A 79 11.59 -12.47 5.85
N ALA A 80 10.32 -12.29 6.18
CA ALA A 80 9.67 -10.98 6.20
C ALA A 80 9.30 -10.57 7.62
N VAL A 81 9.54 -9.31 7.97
CA VAL A 81 9.14 -8.72 9.25
C VAL A 81 8.65 -7.30 9.05
N ASN A 82 7.54 -6.96 9.71
CA ASN A 82 7.03 -5.60 9.77
C ASN A 82 7.57 -4.92 11.04
N VAL A 83 8.45 -3.94 10.85
CA VAL A 83 9.12 -3.20 11.93
C VAL A 83 8.10 -2.45 12.80
N ALA A 84 7.03 -1.94 12.21
CA ALA A 84 6.00 -1.18 12.91
C ALA A 84 5.05 -2.05 13.76
N ALA A 85 5.09 -3.38 13.60
CA ALA A 85 4.16 -4.28 14.28
C ALA A 85 4.66 -4.74 15.67
N LEU A 86 5.93 -4.48 16.01
CA LEU A 86 6.55 -4.97 17.24
C LEU A 86 7.08 -3.81 18.11
N PRO A 87 6.92 -3.89 19.44
CA PRO A 87 7.65 -3.04 20.37
C PRO A 87 9.17 -3.17 20.17
N ALA A 88 9.92 -2.10 20.47
CA ALA A 88 11.36 -2.02 20.22
C ALA A 88 12.17 -3.19 20.82
N GLU A 89 11.91 -3.57 22.07
CA GLU A 89 12.62 -4.65 22.75
C GLU A 89 12.34 -6.03 22.11
N LEU A 90 11.09 -6.26 21.72
CA LEU A 90 10.71 -7.48 21.00
C LEU A 90 11.32 -7.49 19.60
N LEU A 91 11.32 -6.36 18.90
CA LEU A 91 11.94 -6.24 17.58
C LEU A 91 13.43 -6.55 17.62
N GLU A 92 14.15 -6.09 18.64
CA GLU A 92 15.57 -6.40 18.83
C GLU A 92 15.80 -7.91 18.97
N SER A 93 15.04 -8.53 19.87
CA SER A 93 15.08 -9.96 20.12
C SER A 93 14.69 -10.80 18.90
N GLU A 94 13.67 -10.37 18.14
CA GLU A 94 13.28 -11.01 16.89
C GLU A 94 14.38 -10.89 15.83
N LEU A 95 14.92 -9.70 15.57
CA LEU A 95 15.90 -9.49 14.51
C LEU A 95 17.24 -10.19 14.79
N PHE A 96 17.75 -10.03 16.01
CA PHE A 96 19.13 -10.41 16.35
C PHE A 96 19.22 -11.67 17.22
N GLY A 97 18.10 -12.17 17.77
CA GLY A 97 18.08 -13.29 18.68
C GLY A 97 18.53 -12.90 20.10
N HIS A 98 18.41 -13.84 21.03
CA HIS A 98 18.83 -13.65 22.42
C HIS A 98 19.37 -14.93 23.04
N ALA A 99 20.31 -14.78 23.97
CA ALA A 99 20.74 -15.85 24.85
C ALA A 99 19.72 -16.12 25.95
N ARG A 100 19.76 -17.33 26.51
CA ARG A 100 19.01 -17.67 27.71
C ARG A 100 19.38 -16.73 28.86
N GLY A 101 18.39 -16.14 29.51
CA GLY A 101 18.56 -15.20 30.62
C GLY A 101 18.96 -13.78 30.22
N ALA A 102 18.88 -13.41 28.93
CA ALA A 102 19.23 -12.07 28.47
C ALA A 102 18.33 -10.95 29.04
N PHE A 103 17.07 -11.26 29.36
CA PHE A 103 16.11 -10.35 30.00
C PHE A 103 15.06 -11.15 30.79
N THR A 104 14.24 -10.46 31.57
CA THR A 104 13.14 -11.09 32.33
C THR A 104 12.13 -11.74 31.38
N GLY A 105 12.07 -13.08 31.38
CA GLY A 105 11.23 -13.86 30.46
C GLY A 105 12.00 -14.63 29.39
N ALA A 106 13.32 -14.40 29.23
CA ALA A 106 14.18 -15.14 28.30
C ALA A 106 14.54 -16.54 28.84
N ALA A 107 13.54 -17.40 29.03
CA ALA A 107 13.74 -18.74 29.61
C ALA A 107 14.56 -19.67 28.71
N THR A 108 14.51 -19.45 27.39
CA THR A 108 15.24 -20.20 26.37
C THR A 108 16.05 -19.24 25.50
N ALA A 109 17.05 -19.75 24.79
CA ALA A 109 17.73 -18.98 23.76
C ALA A 109 16.90 -19.02 22.46
N LYS A 110 16.95 -17.94 21.67
CA LYS A 110 16.22 -17.82 20.41
C LYS A 110 17.13 -17.28 19.32
N GLN A 111 17.05 -17.90 18.13
CA GLN A 111 17.73 -17.42 16.94
C GLN A 111 17.03 -16.18 16.37
N GLY A 112 17.82 -15.21 15.90
CA GLY A 112 17.30 -14.02 15.25
C GLY A 112 16.87 -14.25 13.80
N LEU A 113 16.01 -13.38 13.28
CA LEU A 113 15.54 -13.42 11.88
C LEU A 113 16.68 -13.25 10.88
N PHE A 114 17.76 -12.53 11.23
CA PHE A 114 18.97 -12.51 10.41
C PHE A 114 19.58 -13.91 10.26
N GLU A 115 19.66 -14.69 11.34
CA GLU A 115 20.15 -16.07 11.31
C GLU A 115 19.24 -16.95 10.46
N VAL A 116 17.93 -16.83 10.63
CA VAL A 116 16.94 -17.57 9.84
C VAL A 116 17.03 -17.21 8.34
N ALA A 117 17.41 -15.96 8.03
CA ALA A 117 17.57 -15.48 6.66
C ALA A 117 18.96 -15.75 6.06
N HIS A 118 19.85 -16.47 6.75
CA HIS A 118 21.19 -16.78 6.28
C HIS A 118 21.15 -17.52 4.92
N GLY A 119 22.00 -17.10 3.97
CA GLY A 119 22.01 -17.54 2.57
C GLY A 119 20.83 -17.01 1.74
N GLY A 120 19.88 -16.32 2.37
CA GLY A 120 18.60 -15.90 1.79
C GLY A 120 18.42 -14.39 1.76
N THR A 121 17.19 -13.95 2.01
CA THR A 121 16.77 -12.55 2.00
C THR A 121 15.96 -12.20 3.25
N LEU A 122 16.33 -11.11 3.93
CA LEU A 122 15.54 -10.49 4.98
C LEU A 122 14.81 -9.27 4.42
N PHE A 123 13.48 -9.29 4.49
CA PHE A 123 12.61 -8.19 4.11
C PHE A 123 12.14 -7.41 5.35
N LEU A 124 12.51 -6.13 5.42
CA LEU A 124 12.13 -5.19 6.48
C LEU A 124 11.03 -4.25 5.97
N ASP A 125 9.77 -4.50 6.30
CA ASP A 125 8.68 -3.56 5.99
C ASP A 125 8.61 -2.44 7.04
N GLU A 126 8.25 -1.24 6.57
CA GLU A 126 8.22 -0.01 7.35
C GLU A 126 9.53 0.29 8.10
N VAL A 127 10.69 0.17 7.42
CA VAL A 127 12.03 0.38 8.01
C VAL A 127 12.24 1.77 8.63
N ALA A 128 11.45 2.76 8.21
CA ALA A 128 11.47 4.10 8.77
C ALA A 128 10.98 4.16 10.23
N GLU A 129 10.25 3.15 10.70
CA GLU A 129 9.78 3.03 12.09
C GLU A 129 10.82 2.38 13.01
N MET A 130 12.00 2.02 12.48
CA MET A 130 13.05 1.37 13.28
C MET A 130 13.62 2.33 14.32
N PRO A 131 13.66 1.97 15.62
CA PRO A 131 14.30 2.78 16.65
C PRO A 131 15.79 3.04 16.38
N LEU A 132 16.29 4.23 16.71
CA LEU A 132 17.68 4.64 16.50
C LEU A 132 18.74 3.63 17.02
N PRO A 133 18.59 3.00 18.21
CA PRO A 133 19.54 2.00 18.67
C PRO A 133 19.62 0.77 17.74
N LEU A 134 18.49 0.37 17.17
CA LEU A 134 18.43 -0.77 16.24
C LEU A 134 18.94 -0.41 14.85
N GLN A 135 18.81 0.86 14.44
CA GLN A 135 19.43 1.36 13.20
C GLN A 135 20.95 1.19 13.24
N ALA A 136 21.60 1.45 14.37
CA ALA A 136 23.05 1.25 14.53
C ALA A 136 23.44 -0.24 14.43
N LYS A 137 22.60 -1.14 14.94
CA LYS A 137 22.82 -2.59 14.80
C LYS A 137 22.63 -3.06 13.36
N LEU A 138 21.57 -2.62 12.70
CA LEU A 138 21.33 -2.91 11.29
C LEU A 138 22.50 -2.44 10.41
N LEU A 139 23.04 -1.26 10.69
CA LEU A 139 24.21 -0.74 9.98
C LEU A 139 25.41 -1.69 10.08
N ARG A 140 25.70 -2.23 11.27
CA ARG A 140 26.79 -3.20 11.45
C ARG A 140 26.59 -4.46 10.62
N VAL A 141 25.37 -4.99 10.56
CA VAL A 141 25.07 -6.16 9.71
C VAL A 141 25.32 -5.85 8.24
N LEU A 142 24.92 -4.66 7.78
CA LEU A 142 25.14 -4.23 6.40
C LEU A 142 26.60 -3.91 6.07
N GLN A 143 27.42 -3.59 7.07
CA GLN A 143 28.84 -3.24 6.91
C GLN A 143 29.73 -4.47 6.97
N ASP A 144 29.61 -5.22 8.06
CA ASP A 144 30.55 -6.27 8.43
C ASP A 144 29.99 -7.66 8.18
N GLY A 145 28.67 -7.78 7.93
CA GLY A 145 28.01 -9.08 7.85
C GLY A 145 27.98 -9.80 9.19
N GLU A 146 28.09 -9.10 10.31
CA GLU A 146 28.11 -9.69 11.64
C GLU A 146 26.89 -9.29 12.46
N ILE A 147 26.42 -10.24 13.29
CA ILE A 147 25.37 -10.02 14.27
C ILE A 147 25.83 -10.48 15.65
N ARG A 148 25.17 -9.94 16.67
CA ARG A 148 25.35 -10.31 18.08
C ARG A 148 23.98 -10.45 18.73
N ARG A 149 23.73 -11.59 19.35
CA ARG A 149 22.50 -11.83 20.11
C ARG A 149 22.45 -10.96 21.37
N VAL A 150 21.24 -10.64 21.80
CA VAL A 150 21.02 -9.93 23.08
C VAL A 150 21.55 -10.80 24.22
N GLY A 151 22.36 -10.21 25.10
CA GLY A 151 22.99 -10.88 26.23
C GLY A 151 24.29 -11.64 25.91
N GLU A 152 24.71 -11.72 24.65
CA GLU A 152 26.00 -12.31 24.25
C GLU A 152 27.06 -11.23 24.00
N THR A 153 28.34 -11.59 24.17
CA THR A 153 29.48 -10.70 23.88
C THR A 153 30.14 -10.98 22.53
N HIS A 154 29.99 -12.21 22.02
CA HIS A 154 30.57 -12.68 20.78
C HIS A 154 29.70 -12.30 19.57
N SER A 155 30.33 -11.81 18.50
CA SER A 155 29.68 -11.56 17.21
C SER A 155 29.94 -12.72 16.25
N PHE A 156 29.03 -13.01 15.34
CA PHE A 156 29.21 -14.06 14.34
C PHE A 156 28.66 -13.64 12.97
N GLY A 157 29.24 -14.22 11.91
CA GLY A 157 28.93 -13.87 10.54
C GLY A 157 27.55 -14.38 10.07
N VAL A 158 26.86 -13.56 9.29
CA VAL A 158 25.60 -13.86 8.62
C VAL A 158 25.60 -13.29 7.20
N ASP A 159 25.18 -14.11 6.22
CA ASP A 159 24.97 -13.67 4.86
C ASP A 159 23.46 -13.58 4.58
N ALA A 160 22.86 -12.43 4.89
CA ALA A 160 21.46 -12.16 4.58
C ALA A 160 21.34 -10.92 3.70
N ARG A 161 20.77 -11.07 2.50
CA ARG A 161 20.49 -9.92 1.65
C ARG A 161 19.36 -9.10 2.27
N VAL A 162 19.58 -7.82 2.48
CA VAL A 162 18.56 -6.92 3.02
C VAL A 162 17.75 -6.26 1.91
N VAL A 163 16.43 -6.42 1.98
CA VAL A 163 15.46 -5.65 1.19
C VAL A 163 14.58 -4.92 2.19
N CYS A 164 14.36 -3.63 2.01
CA CYS A 164 13.51 -2.87 2.92
C CYS A 164 12.46 -2.07 2.18
N ALA A 165 11.38 -1.74 2.87
CA ALA A 165 10.28 -0.97 2.33
C ALA A 165 9.87 0.15 3.28
N THR A 166 9.40 1.25 2.72
CA THR A 166 8.82 2.36 3.49
C THR A 166 7.93 3.24 2.60
N HIS A 167 6.95 3.88 3.22
CA HIS A 167 6.17 4.95 2.61
C HIS A 167 6.66 6.35 3.03
N ARG A 168 7.53 6.44 4.05
CA ARG A 168 8.04 7.70 4.58
C ARG A 168 9.25 8.19 3.80
N ASP A 169 9.43 9.51 3.80
CA ASP A 169 10.64 10.14 3.28
C ASP A 169 11.80 9.95 4.26
N LEU A 170 12.71 9.04 3.92
CA LEU A 170 13.91 8.77 4.73
C LEU A 170 14.85 9.98 4.78
N ALA A 171 14.96 10.76 3.70
CA ALA A 171 15.86 11.92 3.68
C ALA A 171 15.39 12.98 4.69
N GLY A 172 14.10 13.34 4.67
CA GLY A 172 13.53 14.23 5.68
C GLY A 172 13.57 13.65 7.11
N LEU A 173 13.62 12.33 7.30
CA LEU A 173 13.83 11.74 8.63
C LEU A 173 15.28 11.88 9.12
N VAL A 174 16.25 11.83 8.21
CA VAL A 174 17.66 12.11 8.51
C VAL A 174 17.83 13.56 8.97
N GLU A 175 17.25 14.51 8.24
CA GLU A 175 17.28 15.94 8.60
C GLU A 175 16.70 16.22 9.98
N ARG A 176 15.68 15.45 10.40
CA ARG A 176 15.05 15.56 11.72
C ARG A 176 15.76 14.75 12.82
N GLY A 177 16.86 14.05 12.51
CA GLY A 177 17.57 13.19 13.48
C GLY A 177 16.80 11.93 13.90
N LEU A 178 15.75 11.55 13.16
CA LEU A 178 14.92 10.37 13.43
C LEU A 178 15.42 9.13 12.67
N PHE A 179 16.32 9.32 11.71
CA PHE A 179 16.97 8.25 10.98
C PHE A 179 18.45 8.58 10.83
N ARG A 180 19.32 7.58 10.96
CA ARG A 180 20.76 7.81 10.86
C ARG A 180 21.18 8.01 9.40
N GLU A 181 22.01 9.03 9.19
CA GLU A 181 22.53 9.37 7.86
C GLU A 181 23.37 8.23 7.25
N ASP A 182 24.23 7.61 8.04
CA ASP A 182 25.09 6.50 7.62
C ASP A 182 24.28 5.28 7.13
N LEU A 183 23.22 4.91 7.88
CA LEU A 183 22.31 3.85 7.50
C LEU A 183 21.51 4.20 6.25
N TYR A 184 21.07 5.47 6.11
CA TYR A 184 20.36 5.92 4.92
C TYR A 184 21.19 5.67 3.66
N TYR A 185 22.46 6.11 3.64
CA TYR A 185 23.32 5.89 2.49
C TYR A 185 23.63 4.41 2.24
N ARG A 186 23.75 3.59 3.30
CA ARG A 186 24.01 2.15 3.17
C ARG A 186 22.80 1.37 2.63
N LEU A 187 21.58 1.77 2.98
CA LEU A 187 20.36 1.18 2.45
C LEU A 187 20.04 1.68 1.04
N ASN A 188 20.23 2.97 0.78
CA ASN A 188 19.75 3.66 -0.41
C ASN A 188 20.63 3.46 -1.66
N VAL A 189 21.19 2.26 -1.83
CA VAL A 189 22.05 1.89 -2.98
C VAL A 189 21.20 1.58 -4.22
N LEU A 190 20.24 0.66 -4.07
CA LEU A 190 19.31 0.29 -5.14
C LEU A 190 17.89 0.69 -4.75
N ARG A 191 17.21 1.42 -5.64
CA ARG A 191 15.87 1.96 -5.38
C ARG A 191 14.83 1.42 -6.36
N LEU A 192 13.71 0.96 -5.81
CA LEU A 192 12.48 0.67 -6.54
C LEU A 192 11.37 1.58 -6.00
N ARG A 193 10.57 2.19 -6.89
CA ARG A 193 9.42 3.01 -6.49
C ARG A 193 8.16 2.39 -7.06
N VAL A 194 7.30 1.89 -6.19
CA VAL A 194 6.02 1.28 -6.55
C VAL A 194 5.00 2.40 -6.75
N PRO A 195 4.39 2.52 -7.93
CA PRO A 195 3.38 3.54 -8.18
C PRO A 195 2.10 3.26 -7.37
N PRO A 196 1.40 4.30 -6.91
CA PRO A 196 0.07 4.13 -6.34
C PRO A 196 -0.92 3.61 -7.40
N LEU A 197 -2.00 2.98 -6.96
CA LEU A 197 -2.95 2.30 -7.84
C LEU A 197 -3.61 3.27 -8.85
N ARG A 198 -3.86 4.53 -8.45
CA ARG A 198 -4.32 5.60 -9.36
C ARG A 198 -3.39 5.91 -10.54
N ALA A 199 -2.10 5.60 -10.42
CA ALA A 199 -1.11 5.81 -11.48
C ALA A 199 -0.90 4.56 -12.36
N ARG A 200 -1.72 3.51 -12.15
CA ARG A 200 -1.71 2.25 -12.91
C ARG A 200 -3.13 1.68 -13.06
N PRO A 201 -4.07 2.43 -13.68
CA PRO A 201 -5.47 2.02 -13.78
C PRO A 201 -5.66 0.68 -14.52
N GLU A 202 -4.75 0.32 -15.44
CA GLU A 202 -4.77 -0.95 -16.17
C GLU A 202 -4.64 -2.16 -15.25
N ASP A 203 -4.07 -1.99 -14.06
CA ASP A 203 -3.90 -3.07 -13.08
C ASP A 203 -5.15 -3.31 -12.23
N VAL A 204 -6.09 -2.37 -12.16
CA VAL A 204 -7.23 -2.42 -11.22
C VAL A 204 -8.14 -3.64 -11.45
N LEU A 205 -8.67 -3.80 -12.67
CA LEU A 205 -9.58 -4.91 -12.96
C LEU A 205 -8.87 -6.29 -12.91
N PRO A 206 -7.65 -6.45 -13.46
CA PRO A 206 -6.87 -7.68 -13.29
C PRO A 206 -6.59 -8.03 -11.82
N LEU A 207 -6.27 -7.04 -10.98
CA LEU A 207 -6.10 -7.25 -9.53
C LEU A 207 -7.42 -7.70 -8.89
N ALA A 208 -8.54 -7.02 -9.20
CA ALA A 208 -9.85 -7.38 -8.68
C ALA A 208 -10.23 -8.84 -8.99
N ARG A 209 -9.99 -9.29 -10.23
CA ARG A 209 -10.19 -10.69 -10.63
C ARG A 209 -9.28 -11.66 -9.89
N THR A 210 -8.03 -11.26 -9.65
CA THR A 210 -7.07 -12.07 -8.89
C THR A 210 -7.54 -12.25 -7.44
N PHE A 211 -8.12 -11.21 -6.82
CA PHE A 211 -8.72 -11.32 -5.49
C PHE A 211 -9.95 -12.23 -5.47
N LEU A 212 -10.83 -12.16 -6.47
CA LEU A 212 -11.93 -13.13 -6.60
C LEU A 212 -11.43 -14.57 -6.63
N ALA A 213 -10.41 -14.84 -7.45
CA ALA A 213 -9.82 -16.18 -7.56
C ALA A 213 -9.17 -16.63 -6.24
N HIS A 214 -8.46 -15.73 -5.55
CA HIS A 214 -7.83 -16.01 -4.26
C HIS A 214 -8.84 -16.39 -3.17
N GLU A 215 -10.02 -15.77 -3.17
CA GLU A 215 -11.11 -16.07 -2.23
C GLU A 215 -11.95 -17.32 -2.64
N GLY A 216 -11.53 -18.07 -3.68
CA GLY A 216 -12.28 -19.22 -4.18
C GLY A 216 -13.59 -18.84 -4.89
N LYS A 217 -13.70 -17.59 -5.35
CA LYS A 217 -14.88 -17.00 -6.00
C LYS A 217 -14.58 -16.53 -7.42
N GLY A 218 -13.63 -17.18 -8.09
CA GLY A 218 -13.20 -16.83 -9.46
C GLY A 218 -14.29 -16.96 -10.54
N GLN A 219 -15.39 -17.65 -10.23
CA GLN A 219 -16.59 -17.75 -11.05
C GLN A 219 -17.48 -16.50 -11.00
N LEU A 220 -17.35 -15.66 -9.97
CA LEU A 220 -18.12 -14.41 -9.88
C LEU A 220 -17.67 -13.42 -10.95
N ALA A 221 -18.63 -12.69 -11.51
CA ALA A 221 -18.35 -11.68 -12.52
C ALA A 221 -18.79 -10.29 -12.06
N PHE A 222 -17.95 -9.29 -12.30
CA PHE A 222 -18.35 -7.89 -12.15
C PHE A 222 -19.21 -7.45 -13.35
N THR A 223 -20.30 -6.72 -13.09
CA THR A 223 -21.08 -6.03 -14.14
C THR A 223 -20.24 -4.96 -14.83
N ALA A 224 -20.75 -4.42 -15.95
CA ALA A 224 -20.12 -3.28 -16.62
C ALA A 224 -20.10 -2.03 -15.70
N ALA A 225 -21.19 -1.80 -14.96
CA ALA A 225 -21.27 -0.70 -14.00
C ALA A 225 -20.24 -0.83 -12.88
N ALA A 226 -20.14 -2.01 -12.25
CA ALA A 226 -19.14 -2.29 -11.22
C ALA A 226 -17.71 -2.14 -11.74
N LYS A 227 -17.41 -2.64 -12.94
CA LYS A 227 -16.08 -2.46 -13.57
C LYS A 227 -15.74 -0.98 -13.78
N ASN A 228 -16.70 -0.19 -14.25
CA ASN A 228 -16.52 1.25 -14.45
C ASN A 228 -16.28 1.99 -13.11
N ALA A 229 -17.04 1.63 -12.06
CA ALA A 229 -16.84 2.20 -10.73
C ALA A 229 -15.43 1.88 -10.18
N LEU A 230 -15.01 0.62 -10.25
CA LEU A 230 -13.67 0.19 -9.83
C LEU A 230 -12.57 0.94 -10.59
N ALA A 231 -12.71 1.09 -11.91
CA ALA A 231 -11.71 1.75 -12.75
C ALA A 231 -11.59 3.26 -12.53
N ARG A 232 -12.67 3.94 -12.11
CA ARG A 232 -12.70 5.40 -11.89
C ARG A 232 -12.28 5.82 -10.48
N HIS A 233 -12.34 4.91 -9.51
CA HIS A 233 -11.98 5.22 -8.14
C HIS A 233 -10.48 5.56 -8.01
N THR A 234 -10.13 6.50 -7.13
CA THR A 234 -8.74 6.98 -6.96
C THR A 234 -7.90 6.08 -6.06
N TRP A 235 -8.52 5.13 -5.35
CA TRP A 235 -7.87 4.13 -4.51
C TRP A 235 -6.84 4.72 -3.53
N PRO A 236 -7.24 5.62 -2.60
CA PRO A 236 -6.35 6.20 -1.59
C PRO A 236 -5.68 5.12 -0.70
N GLY A 237 -6.35 4.00 -0.43
CA GLY A 237 -5.79 2.84 0.27
C GLY A 237 -5.17 1.79 -0.67
N ASN A 238 -4.98 2.15 -1.94
CA ASN A 238 -4.31 1.36 -2.97
C ASN A 238 -4.88 -0.07 -3.09
N VAL A 239 -4.01 -1.07 -3.24
CA VAL A 239 -4.39 -2.47 -3.47
C VAL A 239 -5.06 -3.09 -2.24
N ARG A 240 -4.73 -2.60 -1.03
CA ARG A 240 -5.37 -3.06 0.21
C ARG A 240 -6.85 -2.68 0.24
N GLU A 241 -7.17 -1.44 -0.10
CA GLU A 241 -8.56 -0.98 -0.24
C GLU A 241 -9.31 -1.73 -1.34
N LEU A 242 -8.69 -1.92 -2.52
CA LEU A 242 -9.28 -2.72 -3.60
C LEU A 242 -9.61 -4.14 -3.14
N SER A 243 -8.71 -4.81 -2.40
CA SER A 243 -8.98 -6.13 -1.86
C SER A 243 -10.17 -6.13 -0.90
N SER A 244 -10.27 -5.14 -0.01
CA SER A 244 -11.42 -4.99 0.89
C SER A 244 -12.72 -4.75 0.14
N ALA A 245 -12.71 -3.89 -0.89
CA ALA A 245 -13.88 -3.62 -1.72
C ALA A 245 -14.37 -4.87 -2.48
N VAL A 246 -13.44 -5.69 -2.99
CA VAL A 246 -13.79 -6.97 -3.62
C VAL A 246 -14.37 -7.94 -2.61
N LYS A 247 -13.82 -8.05 -1.40
CA LYS A 247 -14.37 -8.89 -0.32
C LYS A 247 -15.79 -8.47 0.07
N HIS A 248 -16.03 -7.16 0.15
CA HIS A 248 -17.37 -6.61 0.37
C HIS A 248 -18.33 -7.02 -0.73
N GLY A 249 -17.91 -6.87 -1.99
CA GLY A 249 -18.68 -7.32 -3.16
C GLY A 249 -19.00 -8.81 -3.12
N ILE A 250 -18.04 -9.67 -2.78
CA ILE A 250 -18.24 -11.12 -2.63
C ILE A 250 -19.31 -11.43 -1.57
N ALA A 251 -19.29 -10.72 -0.44
CA ALA A 251 -20.20 -10.97 0.67
C ALA A 251 -21.66 -10.61 0.35
N LEU A 252 -21.88 -9.61 -0.51
CA LEU A 252 -23.22 -9.14 -0.88
C LEU A 252 -23.72 -9.70 -2.22
N ALA A 253 -22.83 -10.26 -3.05
CA ALA A 253 -23.15 -10.77 -4.38
C ALA A 253 -24.35 -11.73 -4.37
N ARG A 254 -25.26 -11.53 -5.33
CA ARG A 254 -26.36 -12.44 -5.62
C ARG A 254 -26.21 -12.99 -7.03
N ASP A 255 -26.71 -14.21 -7.25
CA ASP A 255 -26.80 -14.84 -8.57
C ASP A 255 -25.49 -14.90 -9.37
N GLY A 256 -24.35 -14.97 -8.68
CA GLY A 256 -23.04 -15.10 -9.31
C GLY A 256 -22.45 -13.79 -9.86
N VAL A 257 -23.08 -12.64 -9.58
CA VAL A 257 -22.70 -11.34 -10.15
C VAL A 257 -22.44 -10.31 -9.04
N ILE A 258 -21.41 -9.49 -9.23
CA ILE A 258 -21.11 -8.33 -8.39
C ILE A 258 -21.45 -7.07 -9.19
N ASP A 259 -22.58 -6.45 -8.85
CA ASP A 259 -22.96 -5.13 -9.35
C ASP A 259 -22.49 -3.98 -8.43
N VAL A 260 -22.61 -2.73 -8.88
CA VAL A 260 -22.13 -1.53 -8.19
C VAL A 260 -22.72 -1.38 -6.78
N GLU A 261 -23.99 -1.77 -6.58
CA GLU A 261 -24.68 -1.76 -5.28
C GLU A 261 -24.10 -2.75 -4.25
N HIS A 262 -23.27 -3.70 -4.69
CA HIS A 262 -22.59 -4.65 -3.80
C HIS A 262 -21.20 -4.13 -3.38
N LEU A 263 -20.69 -3.07 -3.99
CA LEU A 263 -19.42 -2.46 -3.63
C LEU A 263 -19.60 -1.49 -2.44
N PRO A 264 -18.53 -1.09 -1.75
CA PRO A 264 -18.62 -0.03 -0.73
C PRO A 264 -19.24 1.28 -1.29
N GLU A 265 -19.92 2.03 -0.43
CA GLU A 265 -20.65 3.26 -0.79
C GLU A 265 -19.76 4.31 -1.47
N GLU A 266 -18.47 4.35 -1.10
CA GLU A 266 -17.46 5.23 -1.69
C GLU A 266 -17.23 4.99 -3.19
N LEU A 267 -17.58 3.80 -3.68
CA LEU A 267 -17.54 3.46 -5.10
C LEU A 267 -18.88 3.67 -5.81
N MET A 268 -19.98 3.80 -5.06
CA MET A 268 -21.31 4.06 -5.61
C MET A 268 -21.50 5.53 -5.97
N THR A 269 -20.87 6.43 -5.20
CA THR A 269 -20.90 7.87 -5.47
C THR A 269 -19.61 8.29 -6.16
N PRO A 270 -19.66 8.98 -7.32
CA PRO A 270 -18.48 9.63 -7.85
C PRO A 270 -18.13 10.77 -6.88
N ARG A 271 -17.31 10.50 -5.87
CA ARG A 271 -16.58 11.56 -5.19
C ARG A 271 -15.72 12.21 -6.26
N SER A 272 -16.17 13.35 -6.78
CA SER A 272 -15.30 14.31 -7.43
C SER A 272 -14.13 14.54 -6.47
N SER A 273 -13.00 13.94 -6.77
CA SER A 273 -11.78 14.05 -5.99
C SER A 273 -11.17 15.42 -6.20
N GLU A 274 -11.84 16.46 -5.69
CA GLU A 274 -11.13 17.54 -5.04
C GLU A 274 -10.88 17.06 -3.61
N PRO A 275 -9.72 17.34 -3.00
CA PRO A 275 -9.63 17.29 -1.56
C PRO A 275 -10.76 18.17 -0.99
N PRO A 276 -11.18 18.01 0.28
CA PRO A 276 -11.66 19.17 1.00
C PRO A 276 -10.45 20.10 1.11
N ALA A 277 -10.13 20.83 0.03
CA ALA A 277 -9.72 22.19 0.22
C ALA A 277 -10.75 22.72 1.19
N ALA A 278 -10.29 23.24 2.32
CA ALA A 278 -10.96 24.37 2.88
C ALA A 278 -11.21 25.29 1.69
N ARG A 279 -12.41 25.19 1.09
CA ARG A 279 -13.04 26.32 0.45
C ARG A 279 -13.21 27.25 1.63
N ALA A 280 -12.14 27.99 1.95
CA ALA A 280 -12.26 29.42 1.94
C ALA A 280 -12.96 29.69 0.62
N ALA A 281 -14.29 29.66 0.67
CA ALA A 281 -15.09 30.22 -0.36
C ALA A 281 -14.49 31.62 -0.48
N THR A 282 -13.75 31.87 -1.55
CA THR A 282 -13.76 33.21 -2.09
C THR A 282 -15.25 33.51 -2.15
N PRO A 283 -15.76 34.45 -1.34
CA PRO A 283 -17.17 34.74 -1.35
C PRO A 283 -17.49 34.99 -2.82
N ASP A 284 -18.50 34.31 -3.31
CA ASP A 284 -19.00 34.58 -4.64
C ASP A 284 -19.60 35.98 -4.57
N LEU A 285 -18.75 36.99 -4.77
CA LEU A 285 -19.08 38.42 -4.69
C LEU A 285 -19.90 38.87 -5.90
N ARG A 286 -20.43 37.92 -6.68
CA ARG A 286 -21.39 38.21 -7.71
C ARG A 286 -22.62 38.86 -7.10
N THR A 287 -23.05 39.94 -7.69
CA THR A 287 -24.28 40.61 -7.33
C THR A 287 -25.47 39.66 -7.55
N LEU A 288 -26.56 39.88 -6.82
CA LEU A 288 -27.80 39.11 -7.03
C LEU A 288 -28.24 39.13 -8.50
N ALA A 289 -27.98 40.24 -9.22
CA ALA A 289 -28.28 40.36 -10.65
C ALA A 289 -27.44 39.41 -11.52
N GLU A 290 -26.14 39.24 -11.23
CA GLU A 290 -25.25 38.34 -11.97
C GLU A 290 -25.58 36.87 -11.72
N VAL A 291 -25.92 36.52 -10.48
CA VAL A 291 -26.36 35.17 -10.11
C VAL A 291 -27.70 34.85 -10.80
N GLU A 292 -28.65 35.79 -10.75
CA GLU A 292 -29.95 35.64 -11.38
C GLU A 292 -29.83 35.50 -12.90
N ARG A 293 -29.00 36.33 -13.55
CA ARG A 293 -28.79 36.27 -15.00
C ARG A 293 -28.14 34.96 -15.44
N ALA A 294 -27.11 34.50 -14.73
CA ALA A 294 -26.45 33.23 -15.01
C ALA A 294 -27.43 32.05 -14.87
N HIS A 295 -28.28 32.09 -13.84
CA HIS A 295 -29.29 31.08 -13.63
C HIS A 295 -30.36 31.08 -14.74
N ILE A 296 -30.84 32.26 -15.14
CA ILE A 296 -31.80 32.40 -16.23
C ILE A 296 -31.25 31.84 -17.55
N LEU A 297 -30.00 32.16 -17.90
CA LEU A 297 -29.36 31.65 -19.12
C LEU A 297 -29.23 30.13 -19.10
N HIS A 298 -28.82 29.56 -17.97
CA HIS A 298 -28.72 28.11 -17.82
C HIS A 298 -30.06 27.40 -17.99
N VAL A 299 -31.14 27.96 -17.42
CA VAL A 299 -32.49 27.40 -17.57
C VAL A 299 -32.99 27.51 -19.02
N VAL A 300 -32.71 28.62 -19.71
CA VAL A 300 -33.05 28.77 -21.14
C VAL A 300 -32.31 27.75 -22.01
N GLU A 301 -31.04 27.49 -21.72
CA GLU A 301 -30.22 26.50 -22.43
C GLU A 301 -30.70 25.06 -22.16
N ALA A 302 -31.01 24.74 -20.90
CA ALA A 302 -31.59 23.45 -20.52
C ALA A 302 -32.97 23.19 -21.16
N CYS A 303 -33.74 24.25 -21.42
CA CYS A 303 -35.00 24.21 -22.17
C CYS A 303 -34.80 24.29 -23.70
N GLY A 304 -33.58 24.09 -24.22
CA GLY A 304 -33.30 24.08 -25.66
C GLY A 304 -33.56 25.40 -26.37
N GLY A 305 -33.49 26.53 -25.65
CA GLY A 305 -33.79 27.87 -26.18
C GLY A 305 -35.26 28.29 -26.10
N SER A 306 -36.15 27.44 -25.57
CA SER A 306 -37.58 27.76 -25.41
C SER A 306 -37.82 28.75 -24.26
N GLN A 307 -38.00 30.03 -24.59
CA GLN A 307 -38.27 31.08 -23.59
C GLN A 307 -39.62 30.89 -22.87
N VAL A 308 -40.60 30.24 -23.49
CA VAL A 308 -41.92 29.98 -22.89
C VAL A 308 -41.80 28.94 -21.77
N GLU A 309 -41.01 27.90 -22.01
CA GLU A 309 -40.80 26.81 -21.06
C GLU A 309 -39.85 27.23 -19.93
N ALA A 310 -38.80 27.98 -20.26
CA ALA A 310 -37.90 28.59 -19.29
C ALA A 310 -38.64 29.55 -18.33
N ALA A 311 -39.53 30.40 -18.85
CA ALA A 311 -40.34 31.31 -18.02
C ALA A 311 -41.27 30.54 -17.05
N ARG A 312 -41.87 29.43 -17.53
CA ARG A 312 -42.71 28.56 -16.70
C ARG A 312 -41.90 27.90 -15.59
N LEU A 313 -40.71 27.39 -15.91
CA LEU A 313 -39.82 26.72 -14.97
C LEU A 313 -39.29 27.69 -13.89
N LEU A 314 -38.97 28.91 -14.28
CA LEU A 314 -38.51 29.99 -13.40
C LEU A 314 -39.65 30.63 -12.59
N GLY A 315 -40.92 30.29 -12.86
CA GLY A 315 -42.07 30.85 -12.16
C GLY A 315 -42.32 32.35 -12.43
N ILE A 316 -41.79 32.89 -13.53
CA ILE A 316 -41.90 34.32 -13.89
C ILE A 316 -42.66 34.53 -15.20
N GLY A 317 -43.24 35.71 -15.37
CA GLY A 317 -43.90 36.10 -16.62
C GLY A 317 -42.91 36.19 -17.79
N ARG A 318 -43.37 35.86 -19.01
CA ARG A 318 -42.56 35.93 -20.26
C ARG A 318 -41.97 37.32 -20.50
N SER A 319 -42.71 38.39 -20.22
CA SER A 319 -42.24 39.77 -20.32
C SER A 319 -41.14 40.09 -19.31
N THR A 320 -41.20 39.50 -18.10
CA THR A 320 -40.18 39.62 -17.06
C THR A 320 -38.89 38.88 -17.44
N LEU A 321 -39.00 37.67 -18.00
CA LEU A 321 -37.85 36.92 -18.52
C LEU A 321 -37.14 37.69 -19.64
N TRP A 322 -37.90 38.23 -20.60
CA TRP A 322 -37.34 38.98 -21.73
C TRP A 322 -36.61 40.27 -21.28
N ARG A 323 -37.16 40.97 -20.28
CA ARG A 323 -36.51 42.15 -19.68
C ARG A 323 -35.19 41.77 -18.99
N LYS A 324 -35.20 40.71 -18.17
CA LYS A 324 -34.00 40.22 -17.45
C LYS A 324 -32.91 39.65 -18.35
N LEU A 325 -33.23 39.25 -19.58
CA LEU A 325 -32.25 38.82 -20.58
C LEU A 325 -31.57 39.99 -21.32
N ARG A 326 -32.17 41.19 -21.31
CA ARG A 326 -31.63 42.40 -21.98
C ARG A 326 -30.87 43.33 -21.05
N GLU A 327 -31.11 43.24 -19.74
CA GLU A 327 -30.31 43.88 -18.68
C GLU A 327 -29.01 43.09 -18.45
#